data_AF-Q1GKB5-F1
#
_entry.id   AF-Q1GKB5-F1
#
_cell.length_a   1.000
_cell.length_b   1.000
_cell.length_c   1.000
_cell.angle_alpha   90.00
_cell.angle_beta   90.00
_cell.angle_gamma   90.00
#
_symmetry.space_group_name_H-M   'P 1'
#
loop_
_entity.id
_entity.type
_entity.pdbx_description
1 polymer ?
#
loop_
_entity_poly.entity_id
_entity_poly.type
_entity_poly.pdbx_seq_one_letter_code
_entity_poly.pdbx_strand_id
1 'polypeptide(L)'
;MSRSSLRPLDPSAEGTRMTDHTETRDAGTHEFVSTTCLHLGRPCPAAQRMLAALAKALDSARGLTKDDFEISGESRLDGCEKACPARFAASHARIRVFCDVQATTKTETLDRFADAMLSADGGSAHGTSSADMPRAFGEARPARPPVQAPSIRHPQGAQRPRLMS
;
A
#
# COMPACT_ATOMS: atom_id res chain seq x y z
N MET A 1 32.60 -48.41 51.71
CA MET A 1 32.88 -46.96 51.68
C MET A 1 32.33 -46.38 50.38
N SER A 2 31.57 -45.28 50.49
CA SER A 2 31.24 -44.24 49.49
C SER A 2 30.87 -44.66 48.06
N ARG A 3 29.60 -44.58 47.65
CA ARG A 3 28.84 -43.39 47.18
C ARG A 3 29.17 -42.95 45.74
N SER A 4 28.15 -43.13 44.89
CA SER A 4 27.57 -42.15 43.97
C SER A 4 28.35 -41.65 42.75
N SER A 5 27.79 -41.93 41.56
CA SER A 5 27.24 -40.95 40.59
C SER A 5 26.73 -41.73 39.35
N LEU A 6 25.43 -41.78 39.03
CA LEU A 6 24.64 -40.76 38.28
C LEU A 6 25.46 -40.22 37.08
N ARG A 7 25.10 -40.32 35.80
CA ARG A 7 23.79 -40.19 35.11
C ARG A 7 24.01 -40.46 33.58
N PRO A 8 23.03 -40.27 32.66
CA PRO A 8 22.72 -41.23 31.59
C PRO A 8 22.94 -40.75 30.13
N LEU A 9 22.79 -41.71 29.22
CA LEU A 9 22.37 -41.67 27.80
C LEU A 9 22.17 -40.29 27.13
N ASP A 10 22.97 -40.02 26.08
CA ASP A 10 22.63 -39.06 25.03
C ASP A 10 22.12 -39.81 23.77
N PRO A 11 20.87 -39.59 23.34
CA PRO A 11 20.34 -40.08 22.07
C PRO A 11 20.64 -39.06 20.96
N SER A 12 21.58 -39.38 20.09
CA SER A 12 21.79 -38.62 18.85
C SER A 12 20.81 -39.05 17.77
N ALA A 13 20.19 -38.03 17.16
CA ALA A 13 19.52 -38.02 15.86
C ALA A 13 18.01 -38.36 15.80
N GLU A 14 17.18 -37.49 16.39
CA GLU A 14 15.86 -37.21 15.83
C GLU A 14 15.97 -36.09 14.79
N GLY A 15 15.98 -36.49 13.52
CA GLY A 15 15.82 -35.60 12.39
C GLY A 15 14.36 -35.15 12.29
N THR A 16 14.03 -34.07 13.00
CA THR A 16 12.74 -33.39 12.83
C THR A 16 12.67 -32.81 11.43
N ARG A 17 11.81 -33.40 10.60
CA ARG A 17 11.28 -32.79 9.38
C ARG A 17 10.71 -31.44 9.77
N MET A 18 11.34 -30.37 9.29
CA MET A 18 10.82 -29.01 9.36
C MET A 18 9.52 -28.99 8.55
N THR A 19 8.42 -29.19 9.25
CA THR A 19 7.07 -29.03 8.75
C THR A 19 6.93 -27.59 8.27
N ASP A 20 6.72 -27.49 6.96
CA ASP A 20 6.00 -26.45 6.26
C ASP A 20 5.28 -25.48 7.22
N HIS A 21 5.93 -24.36 7.52
CA HIS A 21 5.26 -23.20 8.06
C HIS A 21 4.45 -22.59 6.91
N THR A 22 3.34 -23.22 6.53
CA THR A 22 2.19 -22.47 6.03
C THR A 22 1.68 -21.65 7.20
N GLU A 23 2.40 -20.55 7.46
CA GLU A 23 1.92 -19.43 8.24
C GLU A 23 0.65 -18.98 7.52
N THR A 24 -0.50 -19.28 8.13
CA THR A 24 -1.79 -18.70 7.81
C THR A 24 -1.63 -17.18 8.00
N ARG A 25 -1.07 -16.52 6.98
CA ARG A 25 -1.03 -15.07 6.88
C ARG A 25 -2.48 -14.64 6.91
N ASP A 26 -2.82 -13.83 7.91
CA ASP A 26 -3.97 -12.95 7.88
C ASP A 26 -4.05 -12.40 6.44
N ALA A 27 -5.06 -12.84 5.69
CA ALA A 27 -5.20 -12.51 4.29
C ALA A 27 -5.57 -11.03 4.24
N GLY A 28 -4.54 -10.18 4.34
CA GLY A 28 -4.69 -8.74 4.49
C GLY A 28 -5.65 -8.22 3.44
N THR A 29 -6.58 -7.35 3.84
CA THR A 29 -7.52 -6.75 2.90
C THR A 29 -6.80 -5.96 1.82
N HIS A 30 -5.54 -5.60 2.05
CA HIS A 30 -4.68 -4.86 1.15
C HIS A 30 -3.29 -5.50 1.03
N GLU A 31 -2.73 -5.43 -0.17
CA GLU A 31 -1.32 -5.61 -0.46
C GLU A 31 -0.59 -4.28 -0.30
N PHE A 32 0.60 -4.29 0.29
CA PHE A 32 1.37 -3.10 0.59
C PHE A 32 2.71 -3.13 -0.13
N VAL A 33 3.07 -2.01 -0.76
CA VAL A 33 4.40 -1.76 -1.34
C VAL A 33 4.97 -0.51 -0.68
N SER A 34 6.27 -0.51 -0.40
CA SER A 34 6.95 0.66 0.16
C SER A 34 8.37 0.74 -0.38
N THR A 35 8.79 1.94 -0.75
CA THR A 35 10.18 2.20 -1.12
C THR A 35 11.04 2.40 0.11
N THR A 36 12.34 2.25 -0.08
CA THR A 36 13.34 2.62 0.93
C THR A 36 13.29 4.12 1.18
N CYS A 37 13.16 4.52 2.44
CA CYS A 37 13.26 5.92 2.82
C CYS A 37 14.70 6.40 2.68
N LEU A 38 14.92 7.47 1.91
CA LEU A 38 16.25 8.04 1.70
C LEU A 38 16.87 8.63 2.98
N HIS A 39 16.07 8.93 4.00
CA HIS A 39 16.56 9.39 5.31
C HIS A 39 17.00 8.24 6.22
N LEU A 40 16.38 7.06 6.11
CA LEU A 40 16.59 5.93 7.05
C LEU A 40 17.34 4.74 6.44
N GLY A 41 17.44 4.65 5.11
CA GLY A 41 17.99 3.48 4.42
C GLY A 41 17.12 2.22 4.51
N ARG A 42 15.90 2.34 5.04
CA ARG A 42 14.88 1.26 5.16
C ARG A 42 13.47 1.82 4.89
N PRO A 43 12.43 0.99 4.69
CA PRO A 43 11.05 1.48 4.58
C PRO A 43 10.66 2.35 5.77
N CYS A 44 9.90 3.43 5.53
CA CYS A 44 9.49 4.36 6.59
C CYS A 44 8.41 3.72 7.47
N PRO A 45 8.67 3.46 8.77
CA PRO A 45 7.73 2.77 9.63
C PRO A 45 6.47 3.59 9.91
N ALA A 46 6.57 4.92 9.94
CA ALA A 46 5.39 5.78 10.12
C ALA A 46 4.50 5.80 8.87
N ALA A 47 5.09 5.80 7.67
CA ALA A 47 4.32 5.71 6.43
C ALA A 47 3.58 4.37 6.32
N GLN A 48 4.22 3.27 6.70
CA GLN A 48 3.57 1.95 6.75
C GLN A 48 2.39 1.91 7.72
N ARG A 49 2.54 2.48 8.92
CA ARG A 49 1.43 2.60 9.88
C ARG A 49 0.29 3.46 9.33
N MET A 50 0.62 4.57 8.65
CA MET A 50 -0.37 5.43 8.02
C MET A 50 -1.14 4.71 6.91
N LEU A 51 -0.46 3.99 6.03
CA LEU A 51 -1.07 3.17 4.98
C LEU A 51 -2.02 2.13 5.59
N ALA A 52 -1.58 1.40 6.62
CA ALA A 52 -2.41 0.40 7.29
C ALA A 52 -3.65 1.02 7.96
N ALA A 53 -3.50 2.19 8.59
CA ALA A 53 -4.61 2.91 9.21
C ALA A 53 -5.64 3.39 8.17
N LEU A 54 -5.18 3.96 7.05
CA LEU A 54 -6.04 4.39 5.95
C LEU A 54 -6.76 3.21 5.30
N ALA A 55 -6.06 2.09 5.09
CA ALA A 55 -6.64 0.85 4.56
C ALA A 55 -7.78 0.34 5.45
N LYS A 56 -7.54 0.27 6.76
CA LYS A 56 -8.56 -0.15 7.72
C LYS A 56 -9.76 0.82 7.77
N ALA A 57 -9.49 2.12 7.72
CA ALA A 57 -10.54 3.14 7.74
C ALA A 57 -11.44 3.06 6.50
N LEU A 58 -10.85 2.93 5.31
CA LEU A 58 -11.61 2.81 4.06
C LEU A 58 -12.38 1.49 3.99
N ASP A 59 -11.80 0.39 4.45
CA ASP A 59 -12.49 -0.90 4.53
C ASP A 59 -13.73 -0.82 5.44
N SER A 60 -13.60 -0.15 6.59
CA SER A 60 -14.72 0.10 7.50
C SER A 60 -15.77 1.04 6.92
N ALA A 61 -15.37 1.96 6.03
CA ALA A 61 -16.26 2.93 5.39
C ALA A 61 -16.91 2.42 4.10
N ARG A 62 -16.50 1.26 3.57
CA ARG A 62 -16.92 0.75 2.24
C ARG A 62 -18.44 0.60 2.10
N GLY A 63 -19.15 0.23 3.17
CA GLY A 63 -20.61 0.15 3.17
C GLY A 63 -21.35 1.48 3.29
N LEU A 64 -20.65 2.57 3.60
CA LEU A 64 -21.21 3.89 3.88
C LEU A 64 -20.86 4.95 2.83
N THR A 65 -19.91 4.62 1.95
CA THR A 65 -19.34 5.55 0.98
C THR A 65 -19.48 4.97 -0.43
N LYS A 66 -19.50 5.84 -1.43
CA LYS A 66 -19.53 5.43 -2.83
C LYS A 66 -18.15 4.96 -3.29
N ASP A 67 -18.10 4.25 -4.41
CA ASP A 67 -16.83 3.77 -4.99
C ASP A 67 -15.89 4.91 -5.41
N ASP A 68 -16.42 6.10 -5.71
CA ASP A 68 -15.67 7.32 -6.05
C ASP A 68 -15.22 8.14 -4.83
N PHE A 69 -15.47 7.64 -3.62
CA PHE A 69 -15.03 8.30 -2.39
C PHE A 69 -13.50 8.31 -2.27
N GLU A 70 -12.96 9.50 -2.00
CA GLU A 70 -11.53 9.74 -1.81
C GLU A 70 -11.30 10.69 -0.63
N ILE A 71 -10.23 10.43 0.13
CA ILE A 71 -9.70 11.34 1.13
C ILE A 71 -8.26 11.66 0.74
N SER A 72 -7.95 12.94 0.61
CA SER A 72 -6.59 13.43 0.39
C SER A 72 -6.21 14.47 1.44
N GLY A 73 -4.93 14.56 1.78
CA GLY A 73 -4.48 15.58 2.70
C GLY A 73 -2.98 15.55 2.97
N GLU A 74 -2.60 16.31 3.98
CA GLU A 74 -1.23 16.43 4.45
C GLU A 74 -1.14 16.00 5.91
N SER A 75 0.00 15.47 6.31
CA SER A 75 0.28 15.03 7.68
C SER A 75 1.76 15.22 8.00
N ARG A 76 2.12 15.19 9.28
CA ARG A 76 3.50 15.09 9.73
C ARG A 76 3.73 13.72 10.33
N LEU A 77 4.73 13.01 9.82
CA LEU A 77 5.02 11.64 10.24
C LEU A 77 6.26 11.59 11.13
N ASP A 78 6.08 11.12 12.35
CA ASP A 78 7.15 10.88 13.32
C ASP A 78 7.77 9.49 13.14
N GLY A 79 8.24 9.22 11.92
CA GLY A 79 8.92 7.97 11.55
C GLY A 79 10.44 8.11 11.37
N CYS A 80 10.90 9.35 11.30
CA CYS A 80 12.26 9.78 10.99
C CYS A 80 12.61 10.95 11.93
N GLU A 81 13.89 11.24 12.17
CA GLU A 81 14.32 12.40 12.98
C GLU A 81 13.83 13.76 12.44
N LYS A 82 13.38 13.80 11.19
CA LYS A 82 12.96 15.01 10.48
C LYS A 82 11.48 15.39 10.66
N ALA A 83 10.67 14.58 11.37
CA ALA A 83 9.22 14.75 11.42
C ALA A 83 8.64 14.99 10.01
N CYS A 84 8.88 13.99 9.15
CA CYS A 84 8.79 14.08 7.70
C CYS A 84 7.37 14.54 7.27
N PRO A 85 7.23 15.67 6.55
CA PRO A 85 5.94 16.07 6.00
C PRO A 85 5.49 15.01 5.00
N ALA A 86 4.22 14.66 5.01
CA ALA A 86 3.66 13.61 4.16
C ALA A 86 2.38 14.09 3.50
N ARG A 87 2.16 13.64 2.27
CA ARG A 87 0.93 13.87 1.51
C ARG A 87 0.33 12.52 1.17
N PHE A 88 -0.98 12.42 1.22
CA PHE A 88 -1.68 11.18 0.98
C PHE A 88 -2.93 11.39 0.15
N ALA A 89 -3.29 10.35 -0.60
CA ALA A 89 -4.57 10.21 -1.28
C ALA A 89 -5.04 8.77 -1.10
N ALA A 90 -6.29 8.59 -0.68
CA ALA A 90 -6.82 7.31 -0.26
C ALA A 90 -8.24 7.13 -0.80
N SER A 91 -8.43 6.14 -1.66
CA SER A 91 -9.72 5.71 -2.18
C SER A 91 -9.87 4.20 -2.03
N HIS A 92 -11.08 3.68 -2.29
CA HIS A 92 -11.37 2.24 -2.24
C HIS A 92 -10.56 1.38 -3.21
N ALA A 93 -9.93 2.01 -4.21
CA ALA A 93 -9.13 1.34 -5.24
C ALA A 93 -7.62 1.37 -4.93
N ARG A 94 -7.14 2.42 -4.28
CA ARG A 94 -5.72 2.61 -3.99
C ARG A 94 -5.50 3.62 -2.88
N ILE A 95 -4.42 3.45 -2.13
CA ILE A 95 -3.96 4.39 -1.11
C ILE A 95 -2.50 4.68 -1.38
N ARG A 96 -2.14 5.96 -1.45
CA ARG A 96 -0.76 6.43 -1.67
C ARG A 96 -0.35 7.37 -0.56
N VAL A 97 0.87 7.20 -0.07
CA VAL A 97 1.51 8.09 0.89
C VAL A 97 2.89 8.48 0.35
N PHE A 98 3.13 9.77 0.24
CA PHE A 98 4.37 10.38 -0.23
C PHE A 98 5.02 11.15 0.91
N CYS A 99 6.28 10.88 1.20
CA CYS A 99 7.02 11.54 2.27
C CYS A 99 8.06 12.53 1.74
N ASP A 100 8.17 13.66 2.43
CA ASP A 100 9.14 14.73 2.21
C ASP A 100 9.12 15.25 0.78
N VAL A 101 7.92 15.66 0.35
CA VAL A 101 7.63 16.30 -0.94
C VAL A 101 7.36 17.79 -0.73
N GLN A 102 7.62 18.60 -1.75
CA GLN A 102 7.30 20.02 -1.66
C GLN A 102 5.78 20.25 -1.61
N ALA A 103 5.36 21.23 -0.82
CA ALA A 103 3.95 21.61 -0.72
C ALA A 103 3.36 22.04 -2.08
N THR A 104 4.20 22.61 -2.96
CA THR A 104 3.81 23.04 -4.31
C THR A 104 3.79 21.91 -5.34
N THR A 105 4.29 20.72 -5.01
CA THR A 105 4.27 19.59 -5.94
C THR A 105 2.83 19.18 -6.22
N LYS A 106 2.48 19.02 -7.49
CA LYS A 106 1.13 18.66 -7.90
C LYS A 106 0.87 17.17 -7.66
N THR A 107 -0.35 16.80 -7.28
CA THR A 107 -0.73 15.40 -7.03
C THR A 107 -0.50 14.54 -8.28
N GLU A 108 -0.74 15.07 -9.48
CA GLU A 108 -0.52 14.35 -10.75
C GLU A 108 0.96 14.02 -10.98
N THR A 109 1.88 14.86 -10.49
CA THR A 109 3.32 14.59 -10.54
C THR A 109 3.68 13.44 -9.61
N LEU A 110 3.09 13.39 -8.42
CA LEU A 110 3.30 12.33 -7.44
C LEU A 110 2.71 11.00 -7.92
N ASP A 111 1.53 11.05 -8.53
CA ASP A 111 0.89 9.88 -9.12
C ASP A 111 1.71 9.30 -10.27
N ARG A 112 2.22 10.16 -11.17
CA ARG A 112 3.12 9.72 -12.25
C ARG A 112 4.39 9.08 -11.70
N PHE A 113 4.97 9.64 -10.63
CA PHE A 113 6.11 9.05 -9.95
C PHE A 113 5.78 7.66 -9.39
N ALA A 114 4.64 7.51 -8.72
CA ALA A 114 4.18 6.22 -8.19
C ALA A 114 4.00 5.18 -9.30
N ASP A 115 3.33 5.57 -10.39
CA ASP A 115 3.09 4.68 -11.54
C ASP A 115 4.41 4.26 -12.19
N ALA A 116 5.35 5.19 -12.37
CA ALA A 116 6.69 4.91 -12.89
C ALA A 116 7.47 3.91 -12.02
N MET A 117 7.41 4.08 -10.69
CA MET A 117 8.10 3.21 -9.73
C MET A 117 7.51 1.81 -9.63
N LEU A 118 6.20 1.65 -9.88
CA LEU A 118 5.48 0.38 -9.75
C LEU A 118 5.26 -0.33 -11.10
N SER A 119 5.51 0.34 -12.22
CA SER A 119 5.41 -0.26 -13.55
C SER A 119 6.52 -1.29 -13.77
N ALA A 120 6.15 -2.49 -14.24
CA ALA A 120 7.08 -3.57 -14.55
C ALA A 120 8.13 -3.17 -15.61
N ASP A 121 7.79 -2.21 -16.46
CA ASP A 121 8.65 -1.71 -17.54
C ASP A 121 9.72 -0.71 -17.06
N GLY A 122 9.83 -0.45 -15.75
CA GLY A 122 10.82 0.47 -15.19
C GLY A 122 10.71 1.86 -15.80
N GLY A 123 9.47 2.32 -15.99
CA GLY A 123 9.18 3.61 -16.59
C GLY A 123 10.01 4.69 -15.90
N SER A 124 10.89 5.35 -16.64
CA SER A 124 11.71 6.39 -16.06
C SER A 124 10.79 7.55 -15.67
N ALA A 125 10.93 8.05 -14.43
CA ALA A 125 10.29 9.28 -13.98
C ALA A 125 10.92 10.51 -14.69
N HIS A 126 11.06 10.46 -16.02
CA HIS A 126 11.61 11.51 -16.85
C HIS A 126 10.77 12.78 -16.67
N GLY A 127 11.38 13.78 -16.02
CA GLY A 127 10.79 15.10 -15.83
C GLY A 127 10.44 15.46 -14.38
N THR A 128 10.56 14.55 -13.41
CA THR A 128 10.49 14.95 -11.99
C THR A 128 11.84 15.50 -11.55
N SER A 129 11.88 16.77 -11.12
CA SER A 129 13.06 17.32 -10.49
C SER A 129 13.37 16.55 -9.20
N SER A 130 14.64 16.49 -8.79
CA SER A 130 15.03 15.84 -7.53
C SER A 130 14.38 16.47 -6.29
N ALA A 131 13.89 17.71 -6.41
CA ALA A 131 13.15 18.42 -5.36
C ALA A 131 11.67 17.99 -5.26
N ASP A 132 11.08 17.50 -6.36
CA ASP A 132 9.71 16.99 -6.41
C ASP A 132 9.63 15.49 -6.11
N MET A 133 10.78 14.82 -6.03
CA MET A 133 10.85 13.39 -5.80
C MET A 133 10.61 13.06 -4.31
N PRO A 134 9.62 12.21 -3.99
CA PRO A 134 9.40 11.75 -2.63
C PRO A 134 10.65 11.06 -2.06
N ARG A 135 10.99 11.35 -0.81
CA ARG A 135 12.08 10.65 -0.11
C ARG A 135 11.67 9.27 0.39
N ALA A 136 10.38 9.04 0.54
CA ALA A 136 9.80 7.72 0.69
C ALA A 136 8.42 7.70 0.04
N PHE A 137 8.02 6.54 -0.42
CA PHE A 137 6.71 6.29 -1.03
C PHE A 137 6.18 4.97 -0.51
N GLY A 138 4.87 4.88 -0.34
CA GLY A 138 4.22 3.58 -0.23
C GLY A 138 2.81 3.61 -0.80
N GLU A 139 2.39 2.43 -1.25
CA GLU A 139 1.07 2.18 -1.81
C GLU A 139 0.42 1.01 -1.08
N ALA A 140 -0.90 1.10 -0.91
CA ALA A 140 -1.73 -0.04 -0.55
C ALA A 140 -2.83 -0.23 -1.60
N ARG A 141 -3.03 -1.47 -2.05
CA ARG A 141 -4.10 -1.85 -2.97
C ARG A 141 -4.92 -2.99 -2.39
N PRO A 142 -6.24 -3.04 -2.58
CA PRO A 142 -7.03 -4.18 -2.11
C PRO A 142 -6.51 -5.50 -2.66
N ALA A 143 -6.26 -6.49 -1.81
CA ALA A 143 -5.74 -7.81 -2.19
C ALA A 143 -6.74 -8.63 -3.03
N ARG A 144 -8.02 -8.27 -2.93
CA ARG A 144 -9.07 -8.73 -3.85
C ARG A 144 -9.68 -7.49 -4.50
N PRO A 145 -9.66 -7.38 -5.85
CA PRO A 145 -10.40 -6.31 -6.50
C PRO A 145 -11.88 -6.48 -6.14
N PRO A 146 -12.61 -5.38 -5.85
CA PRO A 146 -14.05 -5.46 -5.63
C PRO A 146 -14.67 -6.15 -6.85
N VAL A 147 -15.59 -7.09 -6.62
CA VAL A 147 -16.41 -7.66 -7.69
C VAL A 147 -17.13 -6.48 -8.34
N GLN A 148 -16.66 -6.06 -9.52
CA GLN A 148 -17.31 -5.01 -10.27
C GLN A 148 -18.74 -5.49 -10.52
N ALA A 149 -19.73 -4.81 -9.91
CA ALA A 149 -21.11 -5.02 -10.28
C ALA A 149 -21.21 -4.78 -11.80
N PRO A 150 -21.87 -5.67 -12.56
CA PRO A 150 -21.97 -5.52 -14.00
C PRO A 150 -22.53 -4.14 -14.30
N SER A 151 -21.73 -3.30 -14.97
CA SER A 151 -22.20 -2.01 -15.48
C SER A 151 -23.38 -2.29 -16.39
N ILE A 152 -24.59 -1.97 -15.91
CA ILE A 152 -25.79 -2.00 -16.71
C ILE A 152 -25.54 -1.03 -17.86
N ARG A 153 -25.35 -1.57 -19.07
CA ARG A 153 -25.23 -0.77 -20.28
C ARG A 153 -26.45 0.14 -20.36
N HIS A 154 -26.26 1.44 -20.17
CA HIS A 154 -27.27 2.42 -20.49
C HIS A 154 -27.57 2.29 -22.00
N PRO A 155 -28.81 1.99 -22.42
CA PRO A 155 -29.14 1.92 -23.83
C PRO A 155 -28.92 3.31 -24.46
N GLN A 156 -28.04 3.37 -25.45
CA GLN A 156 -27.79 4.56 -26.23
C GLN A 156 -29.09 5.00 -26.93
N GLY A 157 -29.51 6.23 -26.62
CA GLY A 157 -30.35 7.13 -27.41
C GLY A 157 -31.35 6.51 -28.38
N ALA A 158 -32.62 6.51 -27.98
CA ALA A 158 -33.74 6.46 -28.92
C ALA A 158 -33.63 7.64 -29.90
N GLN A 159 -33.37 7.32 -31.17
CA GLN A 159 -33.31 8.29 -32.25
C GLN A 159 -34.73 8.78 -32.56
N ARG A 160 -35.01 10.06 -32.28
CA ARG A 160 -36.30 10.68 -32.59
C ARG A 160 -36.49 10.75 -34.12
N PRO A 161 -37.64 10.34 -34.68
CA PRO A 161 -37.88 10.49 -36.11
C PRO A 161 -37.97 11.98 -36.47
N ARG A 162 -37.27 12.37 -37.54
CA ARG A 162 -37.36 13.72 -38.13
C ARG A 162 -38.75 13.90 -38.73
N LEU A 163 -39.48 14.91 -38.25
CA LEU A 163 -40.70 15.40 -38.90
C LEU A 163 -40.27 16.15 -40.17
N MET A 164 -40.66 15.66 -41.36
CA MET A 164 -40.48 16.41 -42.61
C MET A 164 -41.62 17.43 -42.76
N SER A 165 -41.24 18.66 -43.09
CA SER A 165 -42.13 19.77 -43.46
C SER A 165 -42.79 19.57 -44.81
#